data_AF-A0AA95FQA9-F1
#
_entry.id   AF-A0AA95FQA9-F1
#
_cell.length_a   1.000
_cell.length_b   1.000
_cell.length_c   1.000
_cell.angle_alpha   90.00
_cell.angle_beta   90.00
_cell.angle_gamma   90.00
#
_symmetry.space_group_name_H-M   'P 1'
#
loop_
_entity.id
_entity.type
_entity.pdbx_description
1 polymer ?
#
loop_
_entity_poly.entity_id
_entity_poly.type
_entity_poly.pdbx_seq_one_letter_code
_entity_poly.pdbx_strand_id
1 'polypeptide(L)'
;MAARTPRFAELVDWVEGRLSATRAAEIEAQAAHDPETAEAAAWIGSFHDAARVMPLETPPEPARAALRALVAERTAPWRPTAYSVGALALNGAAATARGTRSTDLDAGVASILDLVFETELGAVRLTVLPGPDGNLVRVTTERPLPADPSTRLVLTDGERVRATGTPVAATELEARDVRGDVDAVWLVHGEGRIRLDLPQR
;
A
#
# COMPACT_ATOMS: atom_id res chain seq x y z
N MET A 1 14.75 14.59 39.77
CA MET A 1 14.82 13.52 38.75
C MET A 1 15.82 13.97 37.71
N ALA A 2 16.86 13.19 37.42
CA ALA A 2 17.78 13.53 36.34
C ALA A 2 17.03 13.43 35.00
N ALA A 3 17.00 14.52 34.24
CA ALA A 3 16.40 14.52 32.90
C ALA A 3 17.20 13.61 31.99
N ARG A 4 16.52 12.73 31.25
CA ARG A 4 17.16 11.82 30.28
C ARG A 4 17.73 12.66 29.14
N THR A 5 19.01 12.45 28.78
CA THR A 5 19.60 13.05 27.58
C THR A 5 18.76 12.72 26.33
N PRO A 6 18.40 13.70 25.48
CA PRO A 6 17.66 13.44 24.26
C PRO A 6 18.51 12.61 23.32
N ARG A 7 17.90 11.67 22.61
CA ARG A 7 18.60 10.96 21.53
C ARG A 7 18.70 11.87 20.33
N PHE A 8 19.72 11.65 19.49
CA PHE A 8 19.90 12.39 18.23
C PHE A 8 18.62 12.46 17.38
N ALA A 9 17.91 11.34 17.21
CA ALA A 9 16.63 11.31 16.47
C ALA A 9 15.56 12.25 17.06
N GLU A 10 15.53 12.41 18.39
CA GLU A 10 14.59 13.33 19.05
C GLU A 10 14.97 14.80 18.81
N LEU A 11 16.27 15.11 18.70
CA LEU A 11 16.74 16.45 18.35
C LEU A 11 16.41 16.79 16.88
N VAL A 12 16.54 15.82 15.97
CA VAL A 12 16.12 15.99 14.57
C VAL A 12 14.60 16.21 14.50
N ASP A 13 13.81 15.36 15.14
CA ASP A 13 12.36 15.49 15.18
C ASP A 13 11.91 16.82 15.82
N TRP A 14 12.66 17.33 16.80
CA TRP A 14 12.42 18.62 17.42
C TRP A 14 12.67 19.79 16.46
N VAL A 15 13.85 19.82 15.81
CA VAL A 15 14.22 20.87 14.86
C VAL A 15 13.30 20.88 13.63
N GLU A 16 12.83 19.71 13.19
CA GLU A 16 11.88 19.58 12.09
C GLU A 16 10.41 19.81 12.49
N GLY A 17 10.12 20.04 13.77
CA GLY A 17 8.76 20.29 14.28
C GLY A 17 7.84 19.06 14.25
N ARG A 18 8.41 17.84 14.23
CA ARG A 18 7.67 16.56 14.19
C ARG A 18 7.28 16.04 15.58
N LEU A 19 7.77 16.65 16.65
CA LEU A 19 7.41 16.29 18.02
C LEU A 19 6.08 16.89 18.49
N SER A 20 5.48 16.25 19.49
CA SER A 20 4.36 16.85 20.23
C SER A 20 4.82 18.10 20.98
N ALA A 21 3.93 19.07 21.17
CA ALA A 21 4.24 20.32 21.87
C ALA A 21 4.83 20.09 23.28
N THR A 22 4.33 19.08 24.00
CA THR A 22 4.86 18.69 25.31
C THR A 22 6.30 18.20 25.22
N ARG A 23 6.62 17.32 24.27
CA ARG A 23 7.97 16.77 24.14
C ARG A 23 8.96 17.81 23.60
N ALA A 24 8.51 18.69 22.71
CA ALA A 24 9.31 19.82 22.22
C ALA A 24 9.69 20.77 23.37
N ALA A 25 8.74 21.12 24.24
CA ALA A 25 9.00 21.99 25.40
C ALA A 25 9.97 21.35 26.41
N GLU A 26 9.90 20.03 26.60
CA GLU A 26 10.86 19.29 27.44
C GLU A 26 12.28 19.34 26.87
N ILE A 27 12.44 19.15 25.56
CA ILE A 27 13.76 19.21 24.90
C ILE A 27 14.29 20.64 24.87
N GLU A 28 13.42 21.63 24.66
CA GLU A 28 13.78 23.05 24.72
C GLU A 28 14.28 23.46 26.11
N ALA A 29 13.56 23.07 27.17
CA ALA A 29 14.00 23.29 28.55
C ALA A 29 15.33 22.58 28.86
N GLN A 30 15.59 21.43 28.24
CA GLN A 30 16.84 20.70 28.41
C GLN A 30 18.00 21.36 27.65
N ALA A 31 17.79 21.79 26.41
CA ALA A 31 18.79 22.53 25.62
C ALA A 31 19.21 23.84 26.31
N ALA A 32 18.28 24.49 27.04
CA ALA A 32 18.60 25.69 27.83
C ALA A 32 19.60 25.43 28.98
N HIS A 33 19.79 24.17 29.39
CA HIS A 33 20.64 23.78 30.51
C HIS A 33 21.80 22.85 30.11
N ASP A 34 21.83 22.40 28.86
CA ASP A 34 22.86 21.52 28.31
C ASP A 34 23.44 22.10 27.01
N PRO A 35 24.64 22.73 27.09
CA PRO A 35 25.29 23.34 25.92
C PRO A 35 25.56 22.37 24.77
N GLU A 36 25.81 21.09 25.05
CA GLU A 36 26.08 20.08 24.02
C GLU A 36 24.81 19.78 23.22
N THR A 37 23.67 19.67 23.91
CA THR A 37 22.35 19.53 23.29
C THR A 37 21.99 20.77 22.45
N ALA A 38 22.29 21.97 22.95
CA ALA A 38 22.05 23.22 22.22
C ALA A 38 22.91 23.33 20.95
N GLU A 39 24.19 22.96 21.03
CA GLU A 39 25.12 22.97 19.89
C GLU A 39 24.69 21.95 18.82
N ALA A 40 24.31 20.74 19.23
CA ALA A 40 23.81 19.72 18.33
C ALA A 40 22.54 20.18 17.59
N ALA A 41 21.59 20.81 18.28
CA ALA A 41 20.37 21.34 17.67
C ALA A 41 20.66 22.51 16.71
N ALA A 42 21.58 23.42 17.06
CA ALA A 42 22.00 24.51 16.20
C ALA A 42 22.69 24.00 14.92
N TRP A 43 23.50 22.95 15.04
CA TRP A 43 24.13 22.30 13.89
C TRP A 43 23.08 21.65 12.97
N ILE A 44 22.10 20.91 13.51
CA ILE A 44 21.01 20.30 12.73
C ILE A 44 20.23 21.39 11.99
N GLY A 45 19.87 22.49 12.66
CA GLY A 45 19.18 23.62 12.02
C GLY A 45 19.99 24.23 10.87
N SER A 46 21.28 24.49 11.10
CA SER A 46 22.20 25.02 10.08
C SER A 46 22.34 24.08 8.88
N PHE A 47 22.38 22.77 9.12
CA PHE A 47 22.42 21.76 8.07
C PHE A 47 21.14 21.76 7.23
N HIS A 48 19.96 21.86 7.85
CA HIS A 48 18.69 21.96 7.13
C HIS A 48 18.60 23.23 6.29
N ASP A 49 19.03 24.37 6.83
CA ASP A 49 19.05 25.63 6.10
C ASP A 49 20.01 25.55 4.90
N ALA A 50 21.21 24.99 5.09
CA ALA A 50 22.17 24.74 4.02
C ALA A 50 21.61 23.77 2.96
N ALA A 51 20.91 22.71 3.38
CA ALA A 51 20.28 21.75 2.48
C ALA A 51 19.11 22.36 1.69
N ARG A 52 18.37 23.31 2.28
CA ARG A 52 17.27 24.03 1.61
C ARG A 52 17.76 25.02 0.56
N VAL A 53 18.91 25.66 0.80
CA VAL A 53 19.53 26.58 -0.16
C VAL A 53 20.44 25.88 -1.17
N MET A 54 20.76 24.59 -0.97
CA MET A 54 21.38 23.76 -1.99
C MET A 54 20.36 23.51 -3.09
N PRO A 55 20.50 24.12 -4.27
CA PRO A 55 19.58 23.88 -5.36
C PRO A 55 19.85 22.46 -5.87
N LEU A 56 18.92 21.52 -5.65
CA LEU A 56 18.74 20.41 -6.58
C LEU A 56 18.10 20.99 -7.85
N GLU A 57 18.74 21.96 -8.49
CA GLU A 57 18.13 22.79 -9.54
C GLU A 57 17.71 21.99 -10.76
N THR A 58 18.23 20.76 -10.89
CA THR A 58 17.68 19.71 -11.71
C THR A 58 18.37 18.42 -11.29
N PRO A 59 17.64 17.33 -10.98
CA PRO A 59 18.28 16.03 -10.80
C PRO A 59 19.15 15.75 -12.03
N PRO A 60 20.41 15.31 -11.88
CA PRO A 60 21.28 15.00 -13.01
C PRO A 60 20.52 14.17 -14.04
N GLU A 61 20.70 14.45 -15.32
CA GLU A 61 19.93 13.79 -16.39
C GLU A 61 19.87 12.25 -16.26
N PRO A 62 20.95 11.55 -15.82
CA PRO A 62 20.87 10.11 -15.53
C PRO A 62 19.83 9.74 -14.46
N ALA A 63 19.73 10.49 -13.36
CA ALA A 63 18.77 10.25 -12.29
C ALA A 63 17.34 10.56 -12.76
N ARG A 64 17.17 11.63 -13.53
CA ARG A 64 15.88 11.96 -14.14
C ARG A 64 15.42 10.89 -15.13
N ALA A 65 16.32 10.41 -15.99
CA ALA A 65 16.05 9.34 -16.93
C ALA A 65 15.69 8.03 -16.21
N ALA A 66 16.42 7.68 -15.15
CA ALA A 66 16.13 6.52 -14.32
C ALA A 66 14.75 6.61 -13.65
N LEU A 67 14.39 7.76 -13.07
CA LEU A 67 13.07 7.98 -12.48
C LEU A 67 11.95 7.92 -13.52
N ARG A 68 12.15 8.51 -14.70
CA ARG A 68 11.17 8.40 -15.80
C ARG A 68 11.02 6.97 -16.27
N ALA A 69 12.11 6.21 -16.39
CA ALA A 69 12.06 4.80 -16.76
C ALA A 69 11.30 3.99 -15.71
N LEU A 70 11.57 4.21 -14.43
CA LEU A 70 10.87 3.54 -13.33
C LEU A 70 9.37 3.86 -13.31
N VAL A 71 9.00 5.12 -13.51
CA VAL A 71 7.59 5.54 -13.60
C VAL A 71 6.93 4.98 -14.85
N ALA A 72 7.59 5.03 -16.01
CA ALA A 72 7.09 4.45 -17.25
C ALA A 72 6.88 2.94 -17.12
N GLU A 73 7.79 2.24 -16.47
CA GLU A 73 7.65 0.82 -16.15
C GLU A 73 6.42 0.60 -15.25
N ARG A 74 6.27 1.32 -14.14
CA ARG A 74 5.12 1.13 -13.24
C ARG A 74 3.77 1.50 -13.85
N THR A 75 3.74 2.49 -14.74
CA THR A 75 2.51 2.97 -15.40
C THR A 75 2.21 2.23 -16.70
N ALA A 76 3.14 1.43 -17.22
CA ALA A 76 2.89 0.62 -18.40
C ALA A 76 1.81 -0.42 -18.09
N PRO A 77 0.82 -0.59 -19.00
CA PRO A 77 -0.15 -1.66 -18.87
C PRO A 77 0.56 -3.01 -18.78
N TRP A 78 0.06 -3.86 -17.89
CA TRP A 78 0.50 -5.24 -17.80
C TRP A 78 0.31 -5.98 -19.13
N ARG A 79 1.31 -6.76 -19.53
CA ARG A 79 1.25 -7.60 -20.72
C ARG A 79 1.74 -9.00 -20.35
N PRO A 80 0.87 -9.85 -19.81
CA PRO A 80 1.24 -11.22 -19.52
C PRO A 80 1.44 -11.97 -20.84
N THR A 81 2.51 -12.74 -20.90
CA THR A 81 2.76 -13.66 -22.01
C THR A 81 2.66 -15.13 -21.56
N ALA A 82 2.38 -15.37 -20.28
CA ALA A 82 2.40 -16.70 -19.69
C ALA A 82 1.42 -16.85 -18.51
N TYR A 83 1.45 -18.05 -17.92
CA TYR A 83 0.77 -18.39 -16.69
C TYR A 83 1.67 -18.15 -15.47
N SER A 84 1.12 -17.56 -14.42
CA SER A 84 1.80 -17.44 -13.13
C SER A 84 0.84 -17.57 -11.95
N VAL A 85 1.40 -17.80 -10.75
CA VAL A 85 0.67 -17.96 -9.50
C VAL A 85 1.12 -16.88 -8.54
N GLY A 86 0.17 -16.17 -7.94
CA GLY A 86 0.43 -15.16 -6.92
C GLY A 86 0.75 -15.80 -5.57
N ALA A 87 1.75 -15.25 -4.89
CA ALA A 87 2.09 -15.66 -3.53
C ALA A 87 1.29 -14.84 -2.52
N LEU A 88 0.55 -15.47 -1.62
CA LEU A 88 -0.19 -14.78 -0.56
C LEU A 88 0.80 -14.11 0.40
N ALA A 89 0.83 -12.78 0.39
CA ALA A 89 1.70 -11.96 1.24
C ALA A 89 0.99 -11.52 2.53
N LEU A 90 -0.32 -11.25 2.47
CA LEU A 90 -1.11 -10.85 3.63
C LEU A 90 -2.50 -11.49 3.60
N ASN A 91 -2.92 -12.03 4.74
CA ASN A 91 -4.28 -12.47 4.97
C ASN A 91 -4.92 -11.64 6.09
N GLY A 92 -5.67 -10.61 5.70
CA GLY A 92 -6.42 -9.73 6.58
C GLY A 92 -7.82 -10.25 6.86
N ALA A 93 -7.95 -11.47 7.39
CA ALA A 93 -9.20 -11.94 8.00
C ALA A 93 -9.43 -11.17 9.31
N ALA A 94 -10.01 -9.97 9.23
CA ALA A 94 -10.33 -9.08 10.35
C ALA A 94 -9.20 -8.97 11.41
N ALA A 95 -8.09 -8.33 11.05
CA ALA A 95 -7.37 -7.55 12.05
C ALA A 95 -8.33 -6.45 12.53
N THR A 96 -8.95 -6.66 13.69
CA THR A 96 -9.61 -5.58 14.42
C THR A 96 -8.62 -4.43 14.49
N ALA A 97 -8.99 -3.31 13.89
CA ALA A 97 -8.11 -2.17 13.64
C ALA A 97 -7.39 -1.72 14.91
N ARG A 98 -6.12 -2.10 15.05
CA ARG A 98 -5.14 -1.38 15.88
C ARG A 98 -4.24 -0.61 14.93
N GLY A 99 -4.68 0.59 14.53
CA GLY A 99 -3.79 1.57 13.91
C GLY A 99 -4.36 2.47 12.83
N THR A 100 -5.53 2.19 12.27
CA THR A 100 -6.10 3.03 11.20
C THR A 100 -7.54 3.39 11.53
N ARG A 101 -7.81 4.70 11.59
CA ARG A 101 -9.14 5.28 11.75
C ARG A 101 -10.05 4.77 10.63
N SER A 102 -10.85 3.76 10.90
CA SER A 102 -12.07 3.48 10.14
C SER A 102 -13.22 3.89 11.04
N THR A 103 -13.68 5.13 10.89
CA THR A 103 -14.99 5.53 11.43
C THR A 103 -16.06 4.75 10.67
N ASP A 104 -17.02 4.20 11.42
CA ASP A 104 -18.26 3.54 10.98
C ASP A 104 -18.17 2.08 10.49
N LEU A 105 -17.76 1.17 11.38
CA LEU A 105 -18.22 -0.23 11.34
C LEU A 105 -18.90 -0.58 12.66
N ASP A 106 -19.98 0.13 12.98
CA ASP A 106 -20.94 -0.29 13.99
C ASP A 106 -22.04 -1.15 13.36
N ALA A 107 -22.40 -2.21 14.07
CA ALA A 107 -23.53 -3.12 13.88
C ALA A 107 -23.45 -4.13 12.70
N GLY A 108 -22.95 -5.34 12.99
CA GLY A 108 -23.42 -6.58 12.35
C GLY A 108 -22.93 -6.89 10.93
N VAL A 109 -21.94 -6.14 10.43
CA VAL A 109 -21.42 -6.33 9.06
C VAL A 109 -20.58 -7.61 8.99
N ALA A 110 -20.98 -8.51 8.09
CA ALA A 110 -20.22 -9.71 7.75
C ALA A 110 -18.76 -9.33 7.43
N SER A 111 -17.81 -10.12 7.92
CA SER A 111 -16.38 -9.78 7.92
C SER A 111 -15.89 -9.50 6.50
N ILE A 112 -15.35 -8.30 6.28
CA ILE A 112 -14.59 -7.99 5.07
C ILE A 112 -13.32 -8.85 5.08
N LEU A 113 -13.11 -9.62 4.01
CA LEU A 113 -11.87 -10.36 3.81
C LEU A 113 -10.97 -9.52 2.90
N ASP A 114 -9.74 -9.30 3.32
CA ASP A 114 -8.75 -8.55 2.55
C ASP A 114 -7.46 -9.34 2.42
N LEU A 115 -7.11 -9.75 1.20
CA LEU A 115 -5.93 -10.54 0.89
C LEU A 115 -5.00 -9.74 0.00
N VAL A 116 -3.70 -9.85 0.22
CA VAL A 116 -2.69 -9.26 -0.66
C VAL A 116 -1.81 -10.37 -1.21
N PHE A 117 -1.65 -10.38 -2.52
CA PHE A 117 -0.81 -11.32 -3.25
C PHE A 117 0.34 -10.58 -3.94
N GLU A 118 1.54 -11.13 -3.84
CA GLU A 118 2.65 -10.73 -4.70
C GLU A 118 2.58 -11.48 -6.02
N THR A 119 2.66 -10.74 -7.12
CA THR A 119 2.52 -11.27 -8.48
C THR A 119 3.45 -10.54 -9.43
N GLU A 120 3.52 -10.98 -10.69
CA GLU A 120 4.17 -10.23 -11.78
C GLU A 120 3.52 -8.85 -12.08
N LEU A 121 2.28 -8.65 -11.63
CA LEU A 121 1.57 -7.37 -11.68
C LEU A 121 2.02 -6.40 -10.58
N GLY A 122 2.90 -6.83 -9.68
CA GLY A 122 3.13 -6.18 -8.39
C GLY A 122 2.18 -6.72 -7.31
N ALA A 123 1.92 -5.92 -6.29
CA ALA A 123 0.94 -6.28 -5.27
C ALA A 123 -0.47 -6.26 -5.87
N VAL A 124 -1.21 -7.35 -5.66
CA VAL A 124 -2.61 -7.50 -6.04
C VAL A 124 -3.42 -7.67 -4.77
N ARG A 125 -4.36 -6.75 -4.55
CA ARG A 125 -5.26 -6.78 -3.39
C ARG A 125 -6.61 -7.34 -3.79
N LEU A 126 -7.09 -8.32 -3.05
CA LEU A 126 -8.41 -8.91 -3.20
C LEU A 126 -9.23 -8.57 -1.97
N THR A 127 -10.34 -7.89 -2.18
CA THR A 127 -11.29 -7.52 -1.12
C THR A 127 -12.63 -8.19 -1.39
N VAL A 128 -13.15 -8.92 -0.41
CA VAL A 128 -14.48 -9.51 -0.45
C VAL A 128 -15.40 -8.72 0.45
N LEU A 129 -16.43 -8.12 -0.16
CA LEU A 129 -17.45 -7.32 0.49
C LEU A 129 -18.77 -8.13 0.49
N PRO A 130 -19.30 -8.50 1.65
CA PRO A 130 -20.58 -9.19 1.70
C PRO A 130 -21.73 -8.27 1.33
N GLY A 131 -22.68 -8.78 0.55
CA GLY A 131 -23.86 -8.04 0.09
C GLY A 131 -25.15 -8.87 0.18
N PRO A 132 -26.32 -8.21 0.09
CA PRO A 132 -27.62 -8.89 0.23
C PRO A 132 -27.89 -9.91 -0.89
N ASP A 133 -27.36 -9.68 -2.09
CA ASP A 133 -27.58 -10.54 -3.27
C ASP A 133 -26.42 -11.51 -3.54
N GLY A 134 -25.39 -11.50 -2.68
CA GLY A 134 -24.15 -12.24 -2.83
C GLY A 134 -22.94 -11.36 -2.49
N ASN A 135 -21.73 -11.93 -2.56
CA ASN A 135 -20.52 -11.17 -2.29
C ASN A 135 -20.10 -10.36 -3.52
N LEU A 136 -19.61 -9.14 -3.28
CA LEU A 136 -18.84 -8.36 -4.25
C LEU A 136 -17.36 -8.69 -4.02
N VAL A 137 -16.70 -9.19 -5.05
CA VAL A 137 -15.25 -9.41 -5.06
C VAL A 137 -14.61 -8.32 -5.89
N ARG A 138 -13.75 -7.53 -5.25
CA ARG A 138 -12.96 -6.49 -5.89
C ARG A 138 -11.50 -6.92 -5.93
N VAL A 139 -10.88 -6.78 -7.08
CA VAL A 139 -9.42 -6.96 -7.23
C VAL A 139 -8.80 -5.65 -7.70
N THR A 140 -7.83 -5.17 -6.94
CA THR A 140 -7.06 -3.96 -7.23
C THR A 140 -5.60 -4.32 -7.50
N THR A 141 -5.02 -3.72 -8.53
CA THR A 141 -3.63 -3.97 -8.97
C THR A 141 -2.79 -2.71 -8.85
N GLU A 142 -1.48 -2.84 -8.63
CA GLU A 142 -0.57 -1.69 -8.63
C GLU A 142 -0.33 -1.11 -10.04
N ARG A 143 -0.29 -1.99 -11.04
CA ARG A 143 -0.13 -1.62 -12.45
C ARG A 143 -1.48 -1.57 -13.16
N PRO A 144 -1.65 -0.67 -14.14
CA PRO A 144 -2.88 -0.64 -14.90
C PRO A 144 -3.06 -1.92 -15.72
N LEU A 145 -4.30 -2.38 -15.74
CA LEU A 145 -4.81 -3.45 -16.55
C LEU A 145 -4.97 -2.96 -18.00
N PRO A 146 -4.77 -3.83 -18.99
CA PRO A 146 -5.10 -3.51 -20.38
C PRO A 146 -6.59 -3.22 -20.54
N ALA A 147 -6.90 -2.11 -21.21
CA ALA A 147 -8.25 -1.77 -21.67
C ALA A 147 -8.63 -2.64 -22.88
N ASP A 148 -8.80 -3.94 -22.63
CA ASP A 148 -9.06 -4.97 -23.63
C ASP A 148 -10.25 -5.84 -23.20
N PRO A 149 -11.15 -6.24 -24.11
CA PRO A 149 -12.30 -7.09 -23.78
C PRO A 149 -11.96 -8.47 -23.21
N SER A 150 -10.74 -8.97 -23.46
CA SER A 150 -10.23 -10.22 -22.91
C SER A 150 -9.80 -10.11 -21.45
N THR A 151 -9.62 -8.88 -20.93
CA THR A 151 -9.27 -8.62 -19.53
C THR A 151 -10.47 -8.90 -18.64
N ARG A 152 -10.37 -9.90 -17.76
CA ARG A 152 -11.48 -10.30 -16.87
C ARG A 152 -11.02 -10.99 -15.60
N LEU A 153 -11.90 -10.96 -14.62
CA LEU A 153 -11.80 -11.75 -13.39
C LEU A 153 -12.58 -13.05 -13.57
N VAL A 154 -12.02 -14.19 -13.16
CA VAL A 154 -12.74 -15.47 -13.11
C VAL A 154 -12.56 -16.09 -11.73
N LEU A 155 -13.67 -16.38 -11.06
CA LEU A 155 -13.68 -16.99 -9.73
C LEU A 155 -14.09 -18.45 -9.88
N THR A 156 -13.32 -19.36 -9.30
CA THR A 156 -13.53 -20.81 -9.44
C THR A 156 -13.67 -21.52 -8.11
N ASP A 157 -14.29 -22.69 -8.17
CA ASP A 157 -14.29 -23.73 -7.16
C ASP A 157 -13.91 -25.05 -7.84
N GLY A 158 -12.64 -25.44 -7.71
CA GLY A 158 -12.01 -26.45 -8.54
C GLY A 158 -12.07 -26.07 -10.02
N GLU A 159 -12.78 -26.88 -10.81
CA GLU A 159 -12.95 -26.64 -12.25
C GLU A 159 -14.21 -25.80 -12.59
N ARG A 160 -15.05 -25.49 -11.61
CA ARG A 160 -16.32 -24.80 -11.84
C ARG A 160 -16.14 -23.29 -11.75
N VAL A 161 -16.56 -22.56 -12.79
CA VAL A 161 -16.66 -21.10 -12.75
C VAL A 161 -17.87 -20.71 -11.90
N ARG A 162 -17.62 -19.94 -10.84
CA ARG A 162 -18.65 -19.41 -9.92
C ARG A 162 -19.12 -18.04 -10.33
N ALA A 163 -18.21 -17.19 -10.76
CA ALA A 163 -18.51 -15.85 -11.21
C ALA A 163 -17.42 -15.32 -12.15
N THR A 164 -17.78 -14.31 -12.93
CA THR A 164 -16.85 -13.55 -13.76
C THR A 164 -17.01 -12.08 -13.49
N GLY A 165 -15.91 -11.34 -13.50
CA GLY A 165 -15.89 -9.90 -13.33
C GLY A 165 -15.23 -9.19 -14.49
N THR A 166 -15.48 -7.90 -14.60
CA THR A 166 -14.92 -7.03 -15.63
C THR A 166 -14.15 -5.87 -15.01
N PRO A 167 -13.21 -5.25 -15.74
CA PRO A 167 -12.59 -4.01 -15.31
C PRO A 167 -13.65 -2.92 -15.07
N VAL A 168 -13.55 -2.23 -13.94
CA VAL A 168 -14.36 -1.05 -13.61
C VAL A 168 -13.52 0.23 -13.58
N ALA A 169 -12.21 0.08 -13.41
CA ALA A 169 -11.21 1.13 -13.54
C ALA A 169 -9.91 0.56 -14.12
N ALA A 170 -8.96 1.44 -14.44
CA ALA A 170 -7.68 1.03 -15.01
C ALA A 170 -6.91 0.05 -14.13
N THR A 171 -7.12 0.04 -12.81
CA THR A 171 -6.41 -0.82 -11.85
C THR A 171 -7.38 -1.69 -11.05
N GLU A 172 -8.62 -1.86 -11.51
CA GLU A 172 -9.66 -2.48 -10.70
C GLU A 172 -10.61 -3.35 -11.53
N LEU A 173 -10.87 -4.56 -11.05
CA LEU A 173 -11.93 -5.44 -11.54
C LEU A 173 -12.92 -5.76 -10.43
N GLU A 174 -14.19 -5.92 -10.81
CA GLU A 174 -15.26 -6.33 -9.89
C GLU A 174 -16.02 -7.53 -10.45
N ALA A 175 -16.29 -8.51 -9.58
CA ALA A 175 -17.31 -9.54 -9.79
C ALA A 175 -18.39 -9.41 -8.73
N ARG A 176 -19.65 -9.35 -9.17
CA ARG A 176 -20.84 -9.24 -8.31
C ARG A 176 -21.53 -10.59 -8.18
N ASP A 177 -22.41 -10.69 -7.19
CA ASP A 177 -23.26 -11.85 -6.94
C ASP A 177 -22.46 -13.17 -6.80
N VAL A 178 -21.25 -13.08 -6.24
CA VAL A 178 -20.40 -14.25 -5.99
C VAL A 178 -21.02 -15.06 -4.85
N ARG A 179 -21.48 -16.27 -5.17
CA ARG A 179 -22.15 -17.18 -4.24
C ARG A 179 -21.42 -18.52 -4.16
N GLY A 180 -21.45 -19.13 -2.98
CA GLY A 180 -20.77 -20.40 -2.68
C GLY A 180 -19.28 -20.19 -2.40
N ASP A 181 -18.59 -21.32 -2.19
CA ASP A 181 -17.16 -21.32 -1.94
C ASP A 181 -16.37 -21.02 -3.22
N VAL A 182 -15.26 -20.31 -3.07
CA VAL A 182 -14.31 -19.99 -4.13
C VAL A 182 -12.94 -20.41 -3.62
N ASP A 183 -12.22 -21.23 -4.40
CA ASP A 183 -10.89 -21.71 -4.05
C ASP A 183 -9.78 -20.93 -4.76
N ALA A 184 -10.08 -20.34 -5.91
CA ALA A 184 -9.12 -19.57 -6.69
C ALA A 184 -9.77 -18.42 -7.43
N VAL A 185 -8.97 -17.37 -7.62
CA VAL A 185 -9.32 -16.20 -8.42
C VAL A 185 -8.29 -16.03 -9.52
N TRP A 186 -8.77 -15.81 -10.73
CA TRP A 186 -7.96 -15.68 -11.92
C TRP A 186 -8.07 -14.28 -12.50
N LEU A 187 -6.93 -13.65 -12.71
CA LEU A 187 -6.80 -12.47 -13.56
C LEU A 187 -6.40 -12.95 -14.95
N VAL A 188 -7.27 -12.74 -15.94
CA VAL A 188 -7.08 -13.23 -17.31
C VAL A 188 -6.96 -12.03 -18.24
N HIS A 189 -6.01 -12.07 -19.17
CA HIS A 189 -5.87 -11.14 -20.29
C HIS A 189 -5.21 -11.84 -21.47
N GLY A 190 -5.91 -11.91 -22.62
CA GLY A 190 -5.45 -12.69 -23.77
C GLY A 190 -5.14 -14.15 -23.40
N GLU A 191 -3.92 -14.59 -23.68
CA GLU A 191 -3.41 -15.91 -23.29
C GLU A 191 -2.79 -15.94 -21.88
N GLY A 192 -2.53 -14.76 -21.31
CA GLY A 192 -1.92 -14.60 -20.00
C GLY A 192 -2.92 -14.77 -18.87
N ARG A 193 -2.48 -15.42 -17.78
CA ARG A 193 -3.34 -15.71 -16.64
C ARG A 193 -2.54 -15.77 -15.34
N ILE A 194 -3.01 -15.06 -14.33
CA ILE A 194 -2.48 -15.11 -12.95
C ILE A 194 -3.52 -15.79 -12.07
N ARG A 195 -3.11 -16.85 -11.38
CA ARG A 195 -3.94 -17.55 -10.39
C ARG A 195 -3.61 -17.05 -8.98
N LEU A 196 -4.64 -16.73 -8.21
CA LEU A 196 -4.55 -16.38 -6.79
C LEU A 196 -5.29 -17.47 -6.01
N ASP A 197 -4.57 -18.32 -5.31
CA ASP A 197 -5.17 -19.37 -4.49
C ASP A 197 -5.70 -18.77 -3.18
N LEU A 198 -6.99 -18.95 -2.94
CA LEU A 198 -7.63 -18.47 -1.72
C LEU A 198 -7.37 -19.46 -0.58
N PRO A 199 -7.01 -18.97 0.62
CA PRO A 199 -6.87 -19.83 1.78
C PRO A 199 -8.22 -20.48 2.09
N GLN A 200 -8.23 -21.81 2.12
CA GLN A 200 -9.41 -22.58 2.51
C GLN A 200 -9.74 -22.28 3.97
N ARG A 201 -11.02 -22.05 4.27
CA ARG A 201 -11.52 -21.81 5.63
C ARG A 201 -11.63 -23.11 6.43
#